data_AF-A0A0D6KDQ2-F1
#
_entry.id   AF-A0A0D6KDQ2-F1
#
_cell.length_a   1.000
_cell.length_b   1.000
_cell.length_c   1.000
_cell.angle_alpha   90.00
_cell.angle_beta   90.00
_cell.angle_gamma   90.00
#
_symmetry.space_group_name_H-M   'P 1'
#
loop_
_entity.id
_entity.type
_entity.pdbx_description
1 polymer ?
#
loop_
_entity_poly.entity_id
_entity_poly.type
_entity_poly.pdbx_seq_one_letter_code
_entity_poly.pdbx_strand_id
1 'polypeptide(L)'
;MSIIALRAWYIQDYEPIAELEKRQPDIRLSKKSLLRSGLRADFLEDSDDVKQSTWFGRYLEGENIEFYIEGSGGYAVANIDLISHEIYFTKQALLAQLDPTIFLCYQTEYADASEALRAGLQTSLENLNKRSRLPLTLVESYRPSNGPLRLSTGILRKIRKSLLFIADTTPIANIAGKETTQLIPSPNVCIELGYAMQSKRSEQILLAQMQRPDLEGEFPFDLPKQQILQFQDGKELNKVLTVAITAQLARFKLFF
;
A
#
# COMPACT_ATOMS: atom_id res chain seq x y z
N MET A 1 -33.33 6.96 24.12
CA MET A 1 -32.53 7.17 22.89
C MET A 1 -31.69 5.92 22.68
N SER A 2 -31.78 5.26 21.53
CA SER A 2 -30.93 4.10 21.24
C SER A 2 -29.49 4.58 21.05
N ILE A 3 -28.61 4.24 21.97
CA ILE A 3 -27.16 4.43 21.80
C ILE A 3 -26.75 3.52 20.64
N ILE A 4 -26.36 4.10 19.50
CA ILE A 4 -25.76 3.34 18.42
C ILE A 4 -24.30 3.10 18.84
N ALA A 5 -24.03 1.90 19.35
CA ALA A 5 -22.68 1.49 19.68
C ALA A 5 -21.89 1.24 18.39
N LEU A 6 -20.85 2.04 18.15
CA LEU A 6 -19.90 1.82 17.09
C LEU A 6 -18.95 0.69 17.49
N ARG A 7 -18.62 -0.18 16.53
CA ARG A 7 -17.61 -1.22 16.71
C ARG A 7 -16.24 -0.68 16.32
N ALA A 8 -15.23 -1.00 17.11
CA ALA A 8 -13.85 -0.64 16.82
C ALA A 8 -12.92 -1.85 16.98
N TRP A 9 -12.02 -2.01 16.03
CA TRP A 9 -11.04 -3.11 15.96
C TRP A 9 -9.63 -2.57 16.06
N TYR A 10 -8.86 -3.11 16.99
CA TYR A 10 -7.45 -2.80 17.18
C TYR A 10 -6.63 -3.40 16.02
N ILE A 11 -5.74 -2.60 15.46
CA ILE A 11 -4.91 -3.00 14.31
C ILE A 11 -3.47 -3.14 14.78
N GLN A 12 -3.12 -4.36 15.18
CA GLN A 12 -1.75 -4.70 15.55
C GLN A 12 -0.83 -4.85 14.33
N ASP A 13 -1.33 -5.58 13.33
CA ASP A 13 -0.65 -5.86 12.08
C ASP A 13 -1.63 -5.56 10.93
N TYR A 14 -1.12 -5.32 9.72
CA TYR A 14 -1.98 -5.00 8.60
C TYR A 14 -2.96 -6.15 8.32
N GLU A 15 -4.23 -5.78 8.21
CA GLU A 15 -5.31 -6.65 7.78
C GLU A 15 -6.36 -5.81 7.04
N PRO A 16 -6.90 -6.26 5.88
CA PRO A 16 -7.95 -5.54 5.18
C PRO A 16 -9.19 -5.35 6.06
N ILE A 17 -9.88 -4.22 5.91
CA ILE A 17 -11.13 -3.94 6.66
C ILE A 17 -12.14 -5.09 6.55
N ALA A 18 -12.28 -5.70 5.37
CA ALA A 18 -13.21 -6.80 5.14
C ALA A 18 -12.88 -8.07 5.96
N GLU A 19 -11.61 -8.27 6.33
CA GLU A 19 -11.18 -9.35 7.22
C GLU A 19 -11.31 -8.95 8.69
N LEU A 20 -10.94 -7.70 9.04
CA LEU A 20 -11.12 -7.14 10.39
C LEU A 20 -12.58 -7.24 10.86
N GLU A 21 -13.53 -6.87 10.01
CA GLU A 21 -14.97 -6.86 10.35
C GLU A 21 -15.54 -8.27 10.61
N LYS A 22 -14.82 -9.35 10.29
CA LYS A 22 -15.21 -10.73 10.63
C LYS A 22 -14.87 -11.11 12.08
N ARG A 23 -13.91 -10.41 12.70
CA ARG A 23 -13.54 -10.61 14.11
C ARG A 23 -14.54 -9.89 15.03
N GLN A 24 -14.59 -10.33 16.29
CA GLN A 24 -15.25 -9.52 17.31
C GLN A 24 -14.51 -8.18 17.49
N PRO A 25 -15.23 -7.07 17.69
CA PRO A 25 -14.60 -5.78 17.96
C PRO A 25 -13.87 -5.83 19.30
N ASP A 26 -12.71 -5.19 19.37
CA ASP A 26 -11.93 -5.10 20.60
C ASP A 26 -12.53 -4.10 21.59
N ILE A 27 -13.32 -3.13 21.10
CA ILE A 27 -14.03 -2.17 21.95
C ILE A 27 -15.30 -1.64 21.28
N ARG A 28 -16.35 -1.41 22.06
CA ARG A 28 -17.56 -0.70 21.62
C ARG A 28 -17.52 0.75 22.09
N LEU A 29 -17.95 1.66 21.22
CA LEU A 29 -17.86 3.10 21.42
C LEU A 29 -19.24 3.77 21.30
N SER A 30 -19.58 4.63 22.25
CA SER A 30 -20.67 5.60 22.13
C SER A 30 -20.10 6.94 21.69
N LYS A 31 -20.45 7.35 20.48
CA LYS A 31 -19.93 8.59 19.87
C LYS A 31 -20.51 9.81 20.57
N LYS A 32 -19.64 10.62 21.19
CA LYS A 32 -20.01 11.93 21.79
C LYS A 32 -19.85 13.08 20.81
N SER A 33 -18.72 13.15 20.11
CA SER A 33 -18.44 14.24 19.16
C SER A 33 -17.45 13.79 18.08
N LEU A 34 -17.70 14.20 16.83
CA LEU A 34 -16.80 13.99 15.71
C LEU A 34 -16.33 15.32 15.16
N LEU A 35 -15.04 15.55 15.29
CA LEU A 35 -14.33 16.61 14.60
C LEU A 35 -13.72 16.06 13.31
N ARG A 36 -13.35 16.95 12.38
CA ARG A 36 -12.73 16.54 11.11
C ARG A 36 -11.45 15.71 11.33
N SER A 37 -10.69 16.02 12.37
CA SER A 37 -9.39 15.42 12.71
C SER A 37 -9.40 14.56 13.97
N GLY A 38 -10.49 14.48 14.71
CA GLY A 38 -10.52 13.77 15.99
C GLY A 38 -11.91 13.27 16.36
N LEU A 39 -11.94 12.27 17.23
CA LEU A 39 -13.17 11.66 17.72
C LEU A 39 -13.07 11.53 19.24
N ARG A 40 -14.08 12.03 19.94
CA ARG A 40 -14.29 11.76 21.36
C ARG A 40 -15.45 10.78 21.49
N ALA A 41 -15.22 9.69 22.19
CA ALA A 41 -16.22 8.67 22.44
C ALA A 41 -16.13 8.18 23.88
N ASP A 42 -17.24 7.65 24.37
CA ASP A 42 -17.22 6.82 25.56
C ASP A 42 -16.98 5.38 25.14
N PHE A 43 -16.10 4.67 25.83
CA PHE A 43 -16.04 3.22 25.65
C PHE A 43 -17.08 2.54 26.54
N LEU A 44 -17.69 1.48 26.01
CA LEU A 44 -18.83 0.80 26.62
C LEU A 44 -18.45 -0.46 27.41
N GLU A 45 -17.19 -0.86 27.36
CA GLU A 45 -16.67 -2.00 28.12
C GLU A 45 -16.38 -1.62 29.57
N ASP A 46 -16.25 -2.63 30.44
CA ASP A 46 -15.78 -2.43 31.80
C ASP A 46 -14.33 -1.91 31.80
N SER A 47 -14.02 -1.00 32.71
CA SER A 47 -12.67 -0.45 32.85
C SER A 47 -11.62 -1.53 33.15
N ASP A 48 -11.98 -2.58 33.88
CA ASP A 48 -11.06 -3.68 34.17
C ASP A 48 -10.83 -4.58 32.95
N ASP A 49 -11.82 -4.76 32.08
CA ASP A 49 -11.66 -5.46 30.79
C ASP A 49 -10.71 -4.67 29.87
N VAL A 50 -10.88 -3.34 29.82
CA VAL A 50 -9.96 -2.46 29.06
C VAL A 50 -8.54 -2.58 29.57
N LYS A 51 -8.32 -2.58 30.89
CA LYS A 51 -6.98 -2.72 31.50
C LYS A 51 -6.30 -4.04 31.14
N GLN A 52 -7.08 -5.12 30.98
CA GLN A 52 -6.56 -6.44 30.62
C GLN A 52 -6.30 -6.60 29.12
N SER A 53 -6.80 -5.66 28.30
CA SER A 53 -6.62 -5.73 26.85
C SER A 53 -5.16 -5.51 26.42
N THR A 54 -4.74 -6.22 25.38
CA THR A 54 -3.38 -6.13 24.83
C THR A 54 -3.07 -4.74 24.30
N TRP A 55 -4.03 -4.08 23.65
CA TRP A 55 -3.84 -2.75 23.08
C TRP A 55 -3.66 -1.68 24.16
N PHE A 56 -4.31 -1.82 25.32
CA PHE A 56 -4.16 -0.88 26.42
C PHE A 56 -2.80 -1.03 27.10
N GLY A 57 -2.31 -2.26 27.30
CA GLY A 57 -0.95 -2.49 27.81
C GLY A 57 0.10 -1.80 26.94
N ARG A 58 0.00 -1.95 25.61
CA ARG A 58 0.88 -1.29 24.64
C ARG A 58 0.72 0.23 24.61
N TYR A 59 -0.50 0.73 24.80
CA TYR A 59 -0.74 2.17 24.98
C TYR A 59 0.05 2.72 26.16
N LEU A 60 0.07 2.02 27.31
CA LEU A 60 0.85 2.41 28.48
C LEU A 60 2.36 2.35 28.25
N GLU A 61 2.83 1.46 27.36
CA GLU A 61 4.23 1.39 26.91
C GLU A 61 4.60 2.50 25.91
N GLY A 62 3.62 3.32 25.50
CA GLY A 62 3.82 4.44 24.56
C GLY A 62 3.75 4.06 23.09
N GLU A 63 3.25 2.86 22.75
CA GLU A 63 3.03 2.49 21.34
C GLU A 63 1.90 3.31 20.71
N ASN A 64 2.00 3.55 19.39
CA ASN A 64 0.92 4.16 18.62
C ASN A 64 -0.19 3.12 18.37
N ILE A 65 -1.28 3.21 19.12
CA ILE A 65 -2.40 2.28 19.03
C ILE A 65 -3.40 2.74 17.97
N GLU A 66 -3.53 1.97 16.90
CA GLU A 66 -4.45 2.24 15.80
C GLU A 66 -5.71 1.37 15.86
N PHE A 67 -6.85 1.99 15.58
CA PHE A 67 -8.16 1.34 15.46
C PHE A 67 -8.80 1.66 14.11
N TYR A 68 -9.47 0.67 13.53
CA TYR A 68 -10.55 0.92 12.58
C TYR A 68 -11.84 1.08 13.35
N ILE A 69 -12.54 2.20 13.12
CA ILE A 69 -13.86 2.47 13.70
C ILE A 69 -14.90 2.38 12.59
N GLU A 70 -15.91 1.53 12.83
CA GLU A 70 -16.97 1.22 11.88
C GLU A 70 -17.56 2.48 11.23
N GLY A 71 -17.52 2.53 9.89
CA GLY A 71 -18.05 3.64 9.09
C GLY A 71 -17.33 4.99 9.26
N SER A 72 -16.37 5.10 10.19
CA SER A 72 -15.69 6.35 10.54
C SER A 72 -14.24 6.42 10.06
N GLY A 73 -13.61 5.27 9.82
CA GLY A 73 -12.25 5.15 9.28
C GLY A 73 -11.19 4.81 10.34
N GLY A 74 -9.93 5.11 10.03
CA GLY A 74 -8.80 4.83 10.92
C GLY A 74 -8.51 5.96 11.89
N TYR A 75 -8.19 5.57 13.12
CA TYR A 75 -7.88 6.49 14.21
C TYR A 75 -6.75 5.93 15.06
N ALA A 76 -5.91 6.80 15.60
CA ALA A 76 -4.99 6.45 16.67
C ALA A 76 -5.52 6.94 18.02
N VAL A 77 -5.32 6.15 19.08
CA VAL A 77 -5.63 6.56 20.46
C VAL A 77 -4.69 7.69 20.85
N ALA A 78 -5.27 8.86 21.13
CA ALA A 78 -4.53 10.03 21.62
C ALA A 78 -4.50 10.07 23.14
N ASN A 79 -5.62 9.72 23.79
CA ASN A 79 -5.72 9.65 25.24
C ASN A 79 -6.88 8.73 25.65
N ILE A 80 -6.83 8.20 26.87
CA ILE A 80 -7.92 7.45 27.48
C ILE A 80 -8.01 7.77 28.97
N ASP A 81 -9.23 7.99 29.45
CA ASP A 81 -9.55 8.17 30.85
C ASP A 81 -10.53 7.07 31.30
N LEU A 82 -10.02 6.15 32.11
CA LEU A 82 -10.80 5.04 32.62
C LEU A 82 -11.85 5.47 33.65
N ILE A 83 -11.65 6.58 34.35
CA ILE A 83 -12.57 7.02 35.40
C ILE A 83 -13.84 7.58 34.77
N SER A 84 -13.69 8.38 33.71
CA SER A 84 -14.82 8.98 32.99
C SER A 84 -15.35 8.11 31.84
N HIS A 85 -14.74 6.95 31.60
CA HIS A 85 -15.00 6.06 30.47
C HIS A 85 -14.80 6.71 29.10
N GLU A 86 -13.87 7.66 29.00
CA GLU A 86 -13.65 8.45 27.79
C GLU A 86 -12.39 8.03 27.03
N ILE A 87 -12.49 8.02 25.70
CA ILE A 87 -11.36 7.80 24.81
C ILE A 87 -11.34 8.88 23.73
N TYR A 88 -10.12 9.35 23.46
CA TYR A 88 -9.82 10.42 22.52
C TYR A 88 -8.99 9.84 21.39
N PHE A 89 -9.43 10.11 20.17
CA PHE A 89 -8.84 9.61 18.96
C PHE A 89 -8.40 10.73 18.04
N THR A 90 -7.28 10.54 17.34
CA THR A 90 -6.85 11.38 16.22
C THR A 90 -7.01 10.62 14.91
N LYS A 91 -7.62 11.24 13.90
CA LYS A 91 -7.88 10.60 12.61
C LYS A 91 -6.56 10.35 11.87
N GLN A 92 -6.38 9.14 11.34
CA GLN A 92 -5.17 8.76 10.60
C GLN A 92 -5.50 8.02 9.31
N ALA A 93 -4.57 8.07 8.34
CA ALA A 93 -4.65 7.29 7.12
C ALA A 93 -4.29 5.83 7.41
N LEU A 94 -5.30 4.96 7.37
CA LEU A 94 -5.21 3.57 7.79
C LEU A 94 -4.66 2.67 6.69
N LEU A 95 -3.66 1.84 7.02
CA LEU A 95 -3.15 0.84 6.10
C LEU A 95 -4.21 -0.23 5.76
N ALA A 96 -5.09 -0.58 6.70
CA ALA A 96 -6.16 -1.57 6.49
C ALA A 96 -7.17 -1.17 5.39
N GLN A 97 -7.15 0.07 4.90
CA GLN A 97 -7.90 0.45 3.72
C GLN A 97 -7.31 -0.11 2.42
N LEU A 98 -6.08 -0.59 2.42
CA LEU A 98 -5.42 -1.16 1.26
C LEU A 98 -5.86 -2.61 1.05
N ASP A 99 -5.93 -3.02 -0.20
CA ASP A 99 -6.23 -4.38 -0.63
C ASP A 99 -4.90 -5.15 -0.77
N PRO A 100 -4.85 -6.46 -0.43
CA PRO A 100 -3.62 -7.28 -0.46
C PRO A 100 -3.22 -7.62 -1.91
N THR A 101 -2.90 -6.59 -2.67
CA THR A 101 -2.66 -6.63 -4.10
C THR A 101 -1.35 -5.92 -4.41
N ILE A 102 -0.61 -6.47 -5.37
CA ILE A 102 0.50 -5.79 -6.03
C ILE A 102 -0.03 -5.33 -7.39
N PHE A 103 0.11 -4.05 -7.69
CA PHE A 103 -0.32 -3.48 -8.95
C PHE A 103 0.87 -3.36 -9.91
N LEU A 104 0.81 -4.01 -11.07
CA LEU A 104 1.80 -3.90 -12.14
C LEU A 104 1.31 -2.92 -13.21
N CYS A 105 2.01 -1.79 -13.30
CA CYS A 105 1.93 -0.83 -14.38
C CYS A 105 2.98 -1.17 -15.44
N TYR A 106 2.57 -1.81 -16.52
CA TYR A 106 3.49 -2.26 -17.58
C TYR A 106 3.37 -1.42 -18.85
N GLN A 107 4.35 -1.57 -19.74
CA GLN A 107 4.37 -0.99 -21.08
C GLN A 107 4.28 -2.08 -22.16
N THR A 108 3.96 -1.67 -23.38
CA THR A 108 3.84 -2.58 -24.53
C THR A 108 4.95 -2.38 -25.57
N GLU A 109 5.67 -1.27 -25.47
CA GLU A 109 6.67 -0.79 -26.42
C GLU A 109 7.97 -1.60 -26.35
N TYR A 110 8.26 -2.21 -25.20
CA TYR A 110 9.36 -3.15 -25.02
C TYR A 110 8.88 -4.38 -24.25
N ALA A 111 8.39 -5.38 -25.00
CA ALA A 111 7.70 -6.55 -24.44
C ALA A 111 8.58 -7.38 -23.51
N ASP A 112 9.87 -7.53 -23.82
CA ASP A 112 10.82 -8.34 -23.04
C ASP A 112 10.84 -7.95 -21.56
N ALA A 113 10.84 -6.64 -21.25
CA ALA A 113 10.81 -6.14 -19.88
C ALA A 113 9.47 -6.47 -19.18
N SER A 114 8.35 -6.18 -19.83
CA SER A 114 7.01 -6.44 -19.28
C SER A 114 6.74 -7.93 -19.07
N GLU A 115 7.20 -8.80 -19.97
CA GLU A 115 7.07 -10.25 -19.86
C GLU A 115 7.95 -10.80 -18.73
N ALA A 116 9.21 -10.36 -18.65
CA ALA A 116 10.10 -10.70 -17.55
C ALA A 116 9.50 -10.28 -16.19
N LEU A 117 8.94 -9.07 -16.10
CA LEU A 117 8.29 -8.56 -14.89
C LEU A 117 7.07 -9.39 -14.50
N ARG A 118 6.19 -9.70 -15.47
CA ARG A 118 5.00 -10.52 -15.20
C ARG A 118 5.39 -11.91 -14.69
N ALA A 119 6.33 -12.59 -15.36
CA ALA A 119 6.79 -13.91 -14.96
C ALA A 119 7.46 -13.88 -13.58
N GLY A 120 8.36 -12.92 -13.35
CA GLY A 120 9.05 -12.79 -12.07
C GLY A 120 8.11 -12.43 -10.91
N LEU A 121 7.08 -11.62 -11.16
CA LEU A 121 6.06 -11.30 -10.17
C LEU A 121 5.19 -12.51 -9.82
N GLN A 122 4.79 -13.31 -10.80
CA GLN A 122 4.05 -14.55 -10.56
C GLN A 122 4.87 -15.50 -9.68
N THR A 123 6.13 -15.76 -10.05
CA THR A 123 7.04 -16.61 -9.24
C THR A 123 7.27 -16.03 -7.83
N SER A 124 7.46 -14.72 -7.73
CA SER A 124 7.63 -14.05 -6.42
C SER A 124 6.38 -14.21 -5.55
N LEU A 125 5.19 -13.99 -6.11
CA LEU A 125 3.92 -14.13 -5.39
C LEU A 125 3.68 -15.56 -4.91
N GLU A 126 3.95 -16.57 -5.75
CA GLU A 126 3.87 -17.98 -5.35
C GLU A 126 4.76 -18.28 -4.15
N ASN A 127 5.99 -17.75 -4.14
CA ASN A 127 6.92 -17.97 -3.04
C ASN A 127 6.53 -17.19 -1.78
N LEU A 128 6.10 -15.94 -1.93
CA LEU A 128 5.71 -15.09 -0.81
C LEU A 128 4.43 -15.61 -0.13
N ASN A 129 3.45 -16.08 -0.91
CA ASN A 129 2.18 -16.57 -0.39
C ASN A 129 2.32 -17.86 0.44
N LYS A 130 3.39 -18.64 0.26
CA LYS A 130 3.68 -19.83 1.12
C LYS A 130 3.89 -19.47 2.59
N ARG A 131 4.33 -18.24 2.87
CA ARG A 131 4.66 -17.74 4.21
C ARG A 131 3.90 -16.47 4.59
N SER A 132 2.94 -16.05 3.76
CA SER A 132 2.18 -14.83 3.98
C SER A 132 0.95 -15.11 4.83
N ARG A 133 0.68 -14.24 5.81
CA ARG A 133 -0.56 -14.20 6.59
C ARG A 133 -1.80 -14.01 5.73
N LEU A 134 -1.65 -13.27 4.65
CA LEU A 134 -2.73 -12.91 3.73
C LEU A 134 -2.31 -13.20 2.29
N PRO A 135 -3.19 -13.77 1.46
CA PRO A 135 -2.86 -14.05 0.07
C PRO A 135 -2.69 -12.74 -0.71
N LEU A 136 -1.50 -12.54 -1.26
CA LEU A 136 -1.18 -11.47 -2.19
C LEU A 136 -1.60 -11.86 -3.60
N THR A 137 -2.23 -10.93 -4.31
CA THR A 137 -2.64 -11.13 -5.71
C THR A 137 -2.05 -10.08 -6.63
N LEU A 138 -1.88 -10.43 -7.90
CA LEU A 138 -1.41 -9.51 -8.94
C LEU A 138 -2.60 -8.84 -9.62
N VAL A 139 -2.51 -7.53 -9.77
CA VAL A 139 -3.42 -6.74 -10.60
C VAL A 139 -2.59 -6.01 -11.64
N GLU A 140 -2.98 -6.09 -12.91
CA GLU A 140 -2.23 -5.47 -13.99
C GLU A 140 -3.01 -4.29 -14.60
N SER A 141 -2.27 -3.33 -15.15
CA SER A 141 -2.85 -2.28 -15.96
C SER A 141 -3.57 -2.86 -17.19
N TYR A 142 -4.63 -2.18 -17.61
CA TYR A 142 -5.27 -2.53 -18.88
C TYR A 142 -4.59 -1.77 -20.02
N ARG A 143 -4.06 -2.49 -21.01
CA ARG A 143 -3.52 -1.92 -22.25
C ARG A 143 -4.39 -2.40 -23.42
N PRO A 144 -5.23 -1.54 -24.00
CA PRO A 144 -6.04 -1.95 -25.15
C PRO A 144 -5.13 -2.23 -26.35
N SER A 145 -5.40 -3.32 -27.07
CA SER A 145 -4.70 -3.63 -28.33
C SER A 145 -5.04 -2.63 -29.43
N ASN A 146 -6.25 -2.05 -29.37
CA ASN A 146 -6.74 -1.05 -30.32
C ASN A 146 -7.38 0.13 -29.57
N GLY A 147 -6.91 1.34 -29.87
CA GLY A 147 -7.46 2.59 -29.35
C GLY A 147 -6.72 3.17 -28.14
N PRO A 148 -7.11 4.38 -27.68
CA PRO A 148 -6.42 5.08 -26.61
C PRO A 148 -6.68 4.42 -25.24
N LEU A 149 -5.72 4.59 -24.32
CA LEU A 149 -5.86 4.17 -22.94
C LEU A 149 -7.01 4.93 -22.26
N ARG A 150 -7.99 4.21 -21.72
CA ARG A 150 -9.05 4.80 -20.88
C ARG A 150 -8.62 4.86 -19.42
N LEU A 151 -8.44 6.07 -18.91
CA LEU A 151 -8.19 6.33 -17.49
C LEU A 151 -9.49 6.19 -16.69
N SER A 152 -9.89 4.96 -16.40
CA SER A 152 -11.11 4.69 -15.62
C SER A 152 -10.89 4.97 -14.13
N THR A 153 -11.94 5.41 -13.43
CA THR A 153 -11.91 5.52 -11.97
C THR A 153 -11.61 4.18 -11.28
N GLY A 154 -11.93 3.06 -11.95
CA GLY A 154 -11.63 1.71 -11.50
C GLY A 154 -10.13 1.41 -11.44
N ILE A 155 -9.36 1.75 -12.49
CA ILE A 155 -7.92 1.50 -12.50
C ILE A 155 -7.19 2.38 -11.49
N LEU A 156 -7.55 3.67 -11.43
CA LEU A 156 -6.99 4.60 -10.45
C LEU A 156 -7.29 4.16 -9.02
N ARG A 157 -8.51 3.64 -8.76
CA ARG A 157 -8.85 3.05 -7.46
C ARG A 157 -7.96 1.86 -7.12
N LYS A 158 -7.70 0.95 -8.08
CA LYS A 158 -6.81 -0.21 -7.88
C LYS A 158 -5.38 0.22 -7.55
N ILE A 159 -4.84 1.21 -8.27
CA ILE A 159 -3.54 1.81 -7.97
C ILE A 159 -3.52 2.35 -6.54
N ARG A 160 -4.49 3.19 -6.16
CA ARG A 160 -4.54 3.78 -4.83
C ARG A 160 -4.67 2.73 -3.72
N LYS A 161 -5.45 1.67 -3.97
CA LYS A 161 -5.76 0.62 -2.98
C LYS A 161 -4.72 -0.49 -2.88
N SER A 162 -3.82 -0.67 -3.85
CA SER A 162 -2.80 -1.73 -3.76
C SER A 162 -1.83 -1.54 -2.60
N LEU A 163 -1.23 -2.62 -2.11
CA LEU A 163 -0.16 -2.54 -1.11
C LEU A 163 1.11 -1.96 -1.71
N LEU A 164 1.45 -2.44 -2.90
CA LEU A 164 2.63 -2.06 -3.67
C LEU A 164 2.20 -1.73 -5.10
N PHE A 165 2.76 -0.68 -5.65
CA PHE A 165 2.67 -0.31 -7.06
C PHE A 165 4.04 -0.52 -7.70
N ILE A 166 4.09 -1.26 -8.79
CA ILE A 166 5.31 -1.54 -9.55
C ILE A 166 5.14 -1.00 -10.95
N ALA A 167 6.03 -0.11 -11.39
CA ALA A 167 6.01 0.43 -12.75
C ALA A 167 7.20 -0.09 -13.57
N ASP A 168 6.92 -0.58 -14.77
CA ASP A 168 7.95 -0.81 -15.78
C ASP A 168 8.38 0.53 -16.39
N THR A 169 9.53 1.00 -15.93
CA THR A 169 10.16 2.25 -16.35
C THR A 169 11.30 2.05 -17.34
N THR A 170 11.40 0.85 -17.92
CA THR A 170 12.37 0.56 -18.97
C THR A 170 12.20 1.56 -20.13
N PRO A 171 13.27 2.28 -20.54
CA PRO A 171 13.18 3.28 -21.60
C PRO A 171 12.69 2.70 -22.92
N ILE A 172 11.82 3.45 -23.60
CA ILE A 172 11.30 3.10 -24.93
C ILE A 172 12.02 3.84 -26.05
N ALA A 173 12.59 5.00 -25.74
CA ALA A 173 13.29 5.86 -26.66
C ALA A 173 14.27 6.76 -25.91
N ASN A 174 15.06 7.52 -26.66
CA ASN A 174 15.87 8.60 -26.14
C ASN A 174 15.75 9.86 -27.01
N ILE A 175 16.07 11.01 -26.43
CA ILE A 175 16.23 12.29 -27.13
C ILE A 175 17.66 12.76 -26.89
N ALA A 176 18.39 13.05 -27.97
CA ALA A 176 19.69 13.68 -27.86
C ALA A 176 19.53 15.11 -27.32
N GLY A 177 20.00 15.35 -26.11
CA GLY A 177 20.11 16.70 -25.54
C GLY A 177 21.42 17.38 -25.95
N LYS A 178 21.56 18.66 -25.58
CA LYS A 178 22.81 19.41 -25.80
C LYS A 178 23.96 18.93 -24.93
N GLU A 179 23.65 18.45 -23.72
CA GLU A 179 24.64 18.02 -22.71
C GLU A 179 24.54 16.52 -22.43
N THR A 180 23.31 16.01 -22.24
CA THR A 180 23.06 14.59 -21.96
C THR A 180 21.94 14.04 -22.84
N THR A 181 22.03 12.76 -23.18
CA THR A 181 20.93 12.02 -23.80
C THR A 181 19.86 11.75 -22.75
N GLN A 182 18.61 12.12 -23.04
CA GLN A 182 17.50 11.89 -22.12
C GLN A 182 16.72 10.64 -22.52
N LEU A 183 16.50 9.75 -21.57
CA LEU A 183 15.69 8.55 -21.76
C LEU A 183 14.20 8.90 -21.64
N ILE A 184 13.38 8.23 -22.44
CA ILE A 184 11.92 8.40 -22.43
C ILE A 184 11.27 7.09 -21.98
N PRO A 185 10.60 7.05 -20.81
CA PRO A 185 9.72 5.95 -20.43
C PRO A 185 8.37 6.03 -21.17
N SER A 186 7.59 4.94 -21.15
CA SER A 186 6.25 4.93 -21.76
C SER A 186 5.34 6.03 -21.17
N PRO A 187 4.69 6.85 -21.99
CA PRO A 187 3.72 7.86 -21.51
C PRO A 187 2.55 7.24 -20.74
N ASN A 188 2.12 6.04 -21.12
CA ASN A 188 1.04 5.31 -20.43
C ASN A 188 1.47 4.94 -19.00
N VAL A 189 2.72 4.51 -18.84
CA VAL A 189 3.29 4.23 -17.52
C VAL A 189 3.42 5.53 -16.72
N CYS A 190 3.89 6.62 -17.34
CA CYS A 190 4.06 7.91 -16.66
C CYS A 190 2.78 8.45 -16.04
N ILE A 191 1.64 8.30 -16.72
CA ILE A 191 0.34 8.76 -16.19
C ILE A 191 -0.04 8.00 -14.91
N GLU A 192 0.07 6.66 -14.95
CA GLU A 192 -0.26 5.80 -13.80
C GLU A 192 0.75 5.98 -12.66
N LEU A 193 2.04 6.12 -12.99
CA LEU A 193 3.11 6.41 -12.03
C LEU A 193 2.89 7.77 -11.35
N GLY A 194 2.58 8.83 -12.10
CA GLY A 194 2.30 10.15 -11.53
C GLY A 194 1.11 10.12 -10.56
N TYR A 195 0.06 9.37 -10.89
CA TYR A 195 -1.06 9.15 -9.97
C TYR A 195 -0.65 8.34 -8.74
N ALA A 196 0.18 7.30 -8.90
CA ALA A 196 0.70 6.52 -7.78
C ALA A 196 1.54 7.39 -6.82
N MET A 197 2.43 8.22 -7.35
CA MET A 197 3.25 9.16 -6.57
C MET A 197 2.39 10.18 -5.80
N GLN A 198 1.26 10.62 -6.36
CA GLN A 198 0.34 11.54 -5.71
C GLN A 198 -0.51 10.88 -4.63
N SER A 199 -0.88 9.60 -4.79
CA SER A 199 -1.90 8.94 -3.99
C SER A 199 -1.37 7.91 -2.99
N LYS A 200 -0.11 7.49 -3.13
CA LYS A 200 0.53 6.49 -2.29
C LYS A 200 1.74 7.08 -1.56
N ARG A 201 2.20 6.38 -0.53
CA ARG A 201 3.48 6.70 0.09
C ARG A 201 4.63 6.23 -0.78
N SER A 202 5.77 6.89 -0.67
CA SER A 202 6.93 6.62 -1.51
C SER A 202 7.41 5.17 -1.38
N GLU A 203 7.39 4.60 -0.17
CA GLU A 203 7.73 3.19 0.10
C GLU A 203 6.77 2.16 -0.55
N GLN A 204 5.62 2.60 -1.07
CA GLN A 204 4.66 1.73 -1.74
C GLN A 204 4.84 1.74 -3.27
N ILE A 205 5.93 2.33 -3.76
CA ILE A 205 6.22 2.50 -5.18
C ILE A 205 7.58 1.85 -5.46
N LEU A 206 7.61 0.95 -6.43
CA LEU A 206 8.81 0.32 -6.94
C LEU A 206 8.87 0.55 -8.45
N LEU A 207 9.97 1.12 -8.92
CA LEU A 207 10.27 1.22 -10.33
C LEU A 207 11.13 0.04 -10.74
N ALA A 208 10.69 -0.70 -11.73
CA ALA A 208 11.49 -1.73 -12.36
C ALA A 208 12.02 -1.20 -13.69
N GLN A 209 13.31 -1.38 -13.94
CA GLN A 209 13.96 -0.87 -15.14
C GLN A 209 14.90 -1.93 -15.70
N MET A 210 14.52 -2.51 -16.85
CA MET A 210 15.42 -3.36 -17.60
C MET A 210 16.49 -2.48 -18.26
N GLN A 211 17.75 -2.89 -18.15
CA GLN A 211 18.85 -2.19 -18.81
C GLN A 211 18.77 -2.42 -20.31
N ARG A 212 18.89 -1.33 -21.08
CA ARG A 212 18.87 -1.35 -22.54
C ARG A 212 20.21 -0.83 -23.06
N PRO A 213 21.15 -1.71 -23.44
CA PRO A 213 22.46 -1.30 -23.94
C PRO A 213 22.38 -0.43 -25.21
N ASP A 214 21.27 -0.51 -25.94
CA ASP A 214 20.99 0.30 -27.11
C ASP A 214 20.46 1.71 -26.77
N LEU A 215 20.07 1.97 -25.51
CA LEU A 215 19.57 3.25 -25.02
C LEU A 215 20.33 3.68 -23.77
N GLU A 216 21.37 4.49 -23.97
CA GLU A 216 22.10 5.13 -22.88
C GLU A 216 21.63 6.58 -22.66
N GLY A 217 21.61 7.01 -21.41
CA GLY A 217 21.23 8.37 -21.05
C GLY A 217 20.75 8.51 -19.61
N GLU A 218 20.28 9.70 -19.30
CA GLU A 218 19.72 10.03 -17.99
C GLU A 218 18.22 9.75 -17.97
N PHE A 219 17.76 9.07 -16.92
CA PHE A 219 16.35 8.84 -16.68
C PHE A 219 15.68 10.15 -16.21
N PRO A 220 14.45 10.48 -16.66
CA PRO A 220 13.89 11.81 -16.47
C PRO A 220 13.32 12.07 -15.07
N PHE A 221 13.32 11.06 -14.18
CA PHE A 221 12.77 11.16 -12.83
C PHE A 221 13.87 10.92 -11.79
N ASP A 222 13.99 11.85 -10.84
CA ASP A 222 14.84 11.69 -9.67
C ASP A 222 14.03 11.03 -8.55
N LEU A 223 14.30 9.73 -8.30
CA LEU A 223 13.61 8.93 -7.30
C LEU A 223 14.61 8.27 -6.35
N PRO A 224 14.23 8.02 -5.09
CA PRO A 224 15.10 7.36 -4.13
C PRO A 224 15.64 6.04 -4.69
N LYS A 225 16.96 5.84 -4.64
CA LYS A 225 17.61 4.66 -5.22
C LYS A 225 17.05 3.34 -4.70
N GLN A 226 16.53 3.30 -3.46
CA GLN A 226 15.91 2.09 -2.91
C GLN A 226 14.60 1.69 -3.61
N GLN A 227 13.99 2.58 -4.38
CA GLN A 227 12.76 2.35 -5.13
C GLN A 227 13.03 1.99 -6.58
N ILE A 228 14.29 1.92 -7.01
CA ILE A 228 14.65 1.58 -8.38
C ILE A 228 15.30 0.20 -8.39
N LEU A 229 14.63 -0.75 -9.04
CA LEU A 229 15.09 -2.10 -9.30
C LEU A 229 15.59 -2.18 -10.74
N GLN A 230 16.90 -2.04 -10.91
CA GLN A 230 17.54 -2.26 -12.21
C GLN A 230 17.87 -3.74 -12.40
N PHE A 231 17.68 -4.25 -13.61
CA PHE A 231 18.00 -5.64 -13.97
C PHE A 231 18.36 -5.74 -15.45
N GLN A 232 19.18 -6.71 -15.82
CA GLN A 232 19.60 -6.96 -17.21
C GLN A 232 18.66 -7.91 -17.94
N ASP A 233 18.16 -8.93 -17.23
CA ASP A 233 17.30 -9.97 -17.80
C ASP A 233 16.37 -10.58 -16.73
N GLY A 234 15.50 -11.49 -17.16
CA GLY A 234 14.59 -12.21 -16.26
C GLY A 234 15.31 -13.07 -15.21
N LYS A 235 16.54 -13.54 -15.46
CA LYS A 235 17.30 -14.36 -14.49
C LYS A 235 17.81 -13.50 -13.35
N GLU A 236 18.34 -12.32 -13.65
CA GLU A 236 18.75 -11.35 -12.64
C GLU A 236 17.52 -10.86 -11.87
N LEU A 237 16.46 -10.47 -12.57
CA LEU A 237 15.22 -10.02 -11.95
C LEU A 237 14.70 -11.03 -10.91
N ASN A 238 14.67 -12.32 -11.24
CA ASN A 238 14.21 -13.37 -10.34
C ASN A 238 15.06 -13.49 -9.05
N LYS A 239 16.33 -13.09 -9.06
CA LYS A 239 17.18 -13.10 -7.87
C LYS A 239 16.86 -11.94 -6.92
N VAL A 240 16.48 -10.79 -7.46
CA VAL A 240 16.37 -9.53 -6.71
C VAL A 240 14.93 -9.12 -6.41
N LEU A 241 13.96 -9.49 -7.25
CA LEU A 241 12.59 -9.00 -7.20
C LEU A 241 11.87 -9.42 -5.92
N THR A 242 11.95 -10.69 -5.52
CA THR A 242 11.29 -11.16 -4.29
C THR A 242 11.84 -10.44 -3.05
N VAL A 243 13.15 -10.17 -3.03
CA VAL A 243 13.79 -9.43 -1.93
C VAL A 243 13.31 -7.98 -1.90
N ALA A 244 13.26 -7.32 -3.05
CA ALA A 244 12.76 -5.95 -3.17
C ALA A 244 11.29 -5.83 -2.72
N ILE A 245 10.41 -6.74 -3.19
CA ILE A 245 9.00 -6.78 -2.77
C ILE A 245 8.90 -7.02 -1.26
N THR A 246 9.68 -7.94 -0.71
CA THR A 246 9.67 -8.22 0.73
C THR A 246 10.07 -6.99 1.54
N ALA A 247 11.11 -6.27 1.10
CA ALA A 247 11.57 -5.06 1.76
C ALA A 247 10.49 -3.96 1.74
N GLN A 248 9.85 -3.71 0.59
CA GLN A 248 8.79 -2.70 0.49
C GLN A 248 7.51 -3.08 1.25
N LEU A 249 7.24 -4.39 1.40
CA LEU A 249 6.09 -4.87 2.14
C LEU A 249 6.35 -5.08 3.64
N ALA A 250 7.58 -4.87 4.12
CA ALA A 250 7.97 -5.16 5.50
C ALA A 250 7.07 -4.48 6.55
N ARG A 251 6.63 -3.23 6.28
CA ARG A 251 5.74 -2.47 7.16
C ARG A 251 4.39 -3.16 7.41
N PHE A 252 3.91 -3.96 6.45
CA PHE A 252 2.64 -4.66 6.58
C PHE A 252 2.74 -5.94 7.41
N LYS A 253 3.97 -6.36 7.81
CA LYS A 253 4.22 -7.55 8.65
C LYS A 253 3.47 -8.80 8.14
N LEU A 254 3.51 -8.99 6.82
CA LEU A 254 2.76 -10.07 6.16
C LEU A 254 3.44 -11.44 6.29
N PHE A 255 4.76 -11.49 6.43
CA PHE A 255 5.52 -12.72 6.32
C PHE A 255 6.01 -13.20 7.69
N PHE A 256 5.99 -14.52 7.90
CA PHE A 256 6.58 -15.20 9.04
C PHE A 256 8.04 -15.58 8.82
#